data_AF-A0A7W3TY41-F1
#
_entry.id   AF-A0A7W3TY41-F1
#
_cell.length_a   1.000
_cell.length_b   1.000
_cell.length_c   1.000
_cell.angle_alpha   90.00
_cell.angle_beta   90.00
_cell.angle_gamma   90.00
#
_symmetry.space_group_name_H-M   'P 1'
#
loop_
_entity.id
_entity.type
_entity.pdbx_description
1 polymer ?
#
loop_
_entity_poly.entity_id
_entity_poly.type
_entity_poly.pdbx_seq_one_letter_code
_entity_poly.pdbx_strand_id
1 'polypeptide(L)'
;MPSSKNETPEISVGEISYSSINVDNIHGLKCTTVKKPQNFVFTDGIHEYKWSATDSQLFMKFHNKDISLETWPVHYVDDAFAFFENMGSETVEKTISHSWVLKVEPYSGFNAFMGQPKLARKNNARERRIQRIKEKYAKALSDEQLMELGDKLNSLLLPNWSKDADKPEMIAIRQNLIDYVKSLGNSDLLAEIQKVVYRPSDELELRIPNAWEFHQAYPDFFTDKPIFKNGTKKCVESKEDRTFKLRFVPSGDEIEAYINQSSGKAIESTGKQTILGQWIHRNIFQLKPYEQLTQSKLDEMGINAIRLTKKQDAVELSFTWIDPNNKPDDYWS
;
A
#
# COMPACT_ATOMS: atom_id res chain seq x y z
N MET A 1 -5.05 18.65 -15.66
CA MET A 1 -5.30 19.81 -16.55
C MET A 1 -4.03 20.64 -16.63
N PRO A 2 -3.53 21.04 -17.81
CA PRO A 2 -2.32 21.87 -17.89
C PRO A 2 -2.61 23.28 -17.36
N SER A 3 -1.62 23.86 -16.68
CA SER A 3 -1.70 25.22 -16.13
C SER A 3 -1.69 26.29 -17.23
N SER A 4 -2.10 27.50 -16.87
CA SER A 4 -2.10 28.64 -17.78
C SER A 4 -0.66 29.02 -18.15
N LYS A 5 -0.42 29.63 -19.32
CA LYS A 5 0.92 29.99 -19.84
C LYS A 5 1.83 30.82 -18.91
N ASN A 6 1.31 31.36 -17.80
CA ASN A 6 2.03 32.20 -16.83
C ASN A 6 2.03 31.64 -15.40
N GLU A 7 1.56 30.41 -15.22
CA GLU A 7 1.54 29.72 -13.92
C GLU A 7 2.62 28.63 -13.91
N THR A 8 3.13 28.29 -12.73
CA THR A 8 4.03 27.14 -12.57
C THR A 8 3.36 25.91 -13.21
N PRO A 9 4.06 25.14 -14.05
CA PRO A 9 3.48 23.96 -14.67
C PRO A 9 3.04 22.96 -13.62
N GLU A 10 1.78 22.56 -13.68
CA GLU A 10 1.17 21.63 -12.74
C GLU A 10 0.23 20.67 -13.48
N ILE A 11 0.11 19.44 -12.98
CA ILE A 11 -0.90 18.47 -13.38
C ILE A 11 -1.85 18.27 -12.19
N SER A 12 -3.10 18.68 -12.37
CA SER A 12 -4.18 18.29 -11.45
C SER A 12 -4.74 16.91 -11.83
N VAL A 13 -4.82 16.04 -10.83
CA VAL A 13 -5.45 14.71 -10.90
C VAL A 13 -6.81 14.79 -10.22
N GLY A 14 -7.83 14.26 -10.87
CA GLY A 14 -9.18 14.23 -10.33
C GLY A 14 -9.92 12.98 -10.77
N GLU A 15 -10.91 12.60 -9.99
CA GLU A 15 -11.73 11.40 -10.22
C GLU A 15 -13.20 11.78 -10.37
N ILE A 16 -13.88 11.11 -11.30
CA ILE A 16 -15.33 11.17 -11.43
C ILE A 16 -15.87 9.78 -11.76
N SER A 17 -17.04 9.45 -11.23
CA SER A 17 -17.73 8.22 -11.60
C SER A 17 -18.18 8.26 -13.06
N TYR A 18 -17.95 7.18 -13.80
CA TYR A 18 -18.43 6.98 -15.17
C TYR A 18 -19.76 6.22 -15.15
N SER A 19 -20.79 6.82 -14.53
CA SER A 19 -22.10 6.16 -14.43
C SER A 19 -22.77 6.09 -15.81
N SER A 20 -23.52 5.01 -16.04
CA SER A 20 -24.35 4.91 -17.24
C SER A 20 -25.36 6.07 -17.29
N ILE A 21 -25.59 6.60 -18.50
CA ILE A 21 -26.54 7.70 -18.69
C ILE A 21 -27.92 7.27 -18.22
N ASN A 22 -28.51 8.02 -17.29
CA ASN A 22 -29.88 7.76 -16.85
C ASN A 22 -30.89 8.32 -17.87
N VAL A 23 -31.23 7.49 -18.85
CA VAL A 23 -32.12 7.85 -19.97
C VAL A 23 -33.49 8.32 -19.49
N ASP A 24 -34.00 7.74 -18.41
CA ASP A 24 -35.33 8.06 -17.86
C ASP A 24 -35.38 9.43 -17.17
N ASN A 25 -34.23 10.02 -16.85
CA ASN A 25 -34.13 11.31 -16.18
C ASN A 25 -33.46 12.39 -17.04
N ILE A 26 -33.49 12.27 -18.38
CA ILE A 26 -32.94 13.30 -19.26
C ILE A 26 -33.82 14.55 -19.23
N HIS A 27 -33.23 15.68 -18.88
CA HIS A 27 -33.90 16.97 -18.87
C HIS A 27 -32.94 18.14 -19.10
N GLY A 28 -33.47 19.37 -19.08
CA GLY A 28 -32.66 20.58 -19.21
C GLY A 28 -32.07 20.80 -20.61
N LEU A 29 -32.68 20.22 -21.65
CA LEU A 29 -32.25 20.33 -23.04
C LEU A 29 -32.17 21.80 -23.48
N LYS A 30 -30.97 22.25 -23.84
CA LYS A 30 -30.73 23.63 -24.31
C LYS A 30 -29.77 23.61 -25.50
N CYS A 31 -30.08 24.39 -26.53
CA CYS A 31 -29.12 24.60 -27.61
C CYS A 31 -27.88 25.34 -27.10
N THR A 32 -26.71 24.98 -27.62
CA THR A 32 -25.44 25.63 -27.27
C THR A 32 -25.37 27.07 -27.77
N THR A 33 -25.95 27.32 -28.95
CA THR A 33 -26.13 28.67 -29.52
C THR A 33 -27.41 28.67 -30.36
N VAL A 34 -28.11 29.81 -30.39
CA VAL A 34 -29.36 29.98 -31.17
C VAL A 34 -29.17 29.68 -32.66
N LYS A 35 -27.97 29.93 -33.20
CA LYS A 35 -27.64 29.70 -34.61
C LYS A 35 -27.34 28.22 -34.94
N LYS A 36 -27.14 27.36 -33.95
CA LYS A 36 -26.80 25.92 -34.13
C LYS A 36 -27.67 25.05 -33.20
N PRO A 37 -28.98 24.92 -33.47
CA PRO A 37 -29.90 24.20 -32.59
C PRO A 37 -29.59 22.70 -32.50
N GLN A 38 -28.93 22.13 -33.52
CA GLN A 38 -28.52 20.72 -33.53
C GLN A 38 -27.43 20.38 -32.50
N ASN A 39 -26.72 21.39 -31.97
CA ASN A 39 -25.76 21.21 -30.90
C ASN A 39 -26.43 21.60 -29.58
N PHE A 40 -26.61 20.66 -28.67
CA PHE A 40 -27.36 20.88 -27.44
C PHE A 40 -26.64 20.29 -26.22
N VAL A 41 -27.00 20.81 -25.06
CA VAL A 41 -26.60 20.31 -23.75
C VAL A 41 -27.82 19.79 -23.02
N PHE A 42 -27.62 18.80 -22.16
CA PHE A 42 -28.66 18.24 -21.30
C PHE A 42 -28.01 17.62 -20.07
N THR A 43 -28.83 17.23 -19.10
CA THR A 43 -28.39 16.48 -17.92
C THR A 43 -29.32 15.30 -17.69
N ASP A 44 -28.81 14.24 -17.09
CA ASP A 44 -29.58 13.11 -16.57
C ASP A 44 -29.78 13.19 -15.04
N GLY A 45 -29.46 14.35 -14.43
CA GLY A 45 -29.44 14.58 -12.98
C GLY A 45 -28.17 14.08 -12.28
N ILE A 46 -27.31 13.30 -12.95
CA ILE A 46 -26.04 12.81 -12.43
C ILE A 46 -24.87 13.56 -13.08
N HIS A 47 -24.88 13.64 -14.42
CA HIS A 47 -23.85 14.27 -15.22
C HIS A 47 -24.45 15.30 -16.18
N GLU A 48 -23.61 16.22 -16.64
CA GLU A 48 -23.93 17.15 -17.73
C GLU A 48 -23.30 16.68 -19.04
N TYR A 49 -24.07 16.73 -20.11
CA TYR A 49 -23.65 16.28 -21.43
C TYR A 49 -23.74 17.39 -22.47
N LYS A 50 -22.96 17.24 -23.54
CA LYS A 50 -23.02 18.07 -24.74
C LYS A 50 -22.99 17.18 -25.98
N TRP A 51 -23.98 17.33 -26.84
CA TRP A 51 -24.00 16.73 -28.17
C TRP A 51 -23.46 17.72 -29.22
N SER A 52 -22.60 17.23 -30.11
CA SER A 52 -22.13 17.94 -31.29
C SER A 52 -22.54 17.20 -32.56
N ALA A 53 -23.40 17.82 -33.36
CA ALA A 53 -23.91 17.22 -34.60
C ALA A 53 -22.86 17.16 -35.71
N THR A 54 -21.83 18.02 -35.69
CA THR A 54 -20.78 18.04 -36.72
C THR A 54 -19.98 16.75 -36.80
N ASP A 55 -19.72 16.17 -35.62
CA ASP A 55 -18.83 15.01 -35.48
C ASP A 55 -19.59 13.79 -34.94
N SER A 56 -20.91 13.91 -34.72
CA SER A 56 -21.76 12.91 -34.05
C SER A 56 -21.18 12.46 -32.70
N GLN A 57 -20.72 13.41 -31.89
CA GLN A 57 -20.04 13.14 -30.62
C GLN A 57 -20.88 13.58 -29.42
N LEU A 58 -20.94 12.70 -28.42
CA LEU A 58 -21.47 12.97 -27.10
C LEU A 58 -20.32 13.16 -26.11
N PHE A 59 -20.28 14.32 -25.47
CA PHE A 59 -19.30 14.66 -24.45
C PHE A 59 -19.95 14.69 -23.08
N MET A 60 -19.27 14.17 -22.06
CA MET A 60 -19.59 14.39 -20.66
C MET A 60 -18.73 15.54 -20.11
N LYS A 61 -19.31 16.42 -19.31
CA LYS A 61 -18.53 17.41 -18.56
C LYS A 61 -18.04 16.80 -17.26
N PHE A 62 -16.74 16.93 -17.04
CA PHE A 62 -16.05 16.41 -15.86
C PHE A 62 -15.92 17.42 -14.72
N HIS A 63 -16.33 18.67 -14.92
CA HIS A 63 -16.21 19.74 -13.90
C HIS A 63 -14.80 19.81 -13.28
N ASN A 64 -13.78 19.88 -14.14
CA ASN A 64 -12.37 19.61 -13.83
C ASN A 64 -11.78 20.34 -12.61
N LYS A 65 -12.37 21.46 -12.17
CA LYS A 65 -11.95 22.18 -10.96
C LYS A 65 -12.53 21.59 -9.67
N ASP A 66 -13.73 21.02 -9.76
CA ASP A 66 -14.49 20.50 -8.63
C ASP A 66 -14.12 19.05 -8.29
N ILE A 67 -13.47 18.35 -9.23
CA ILE A 67 -13.03 16.95 -9.07
C ILE A 67 -11.55 16.81 -8.73
N SER A 68 -10.81 17.92 -8.57
CA SER A 68 -9.37 17.86 -8.31
C SER A 68 -9.09 17.32 -6.91
N LEU A 69 -8.37 16.20 -6.84
CA LEU A 69 -7.95 15.56 -5.58
C LEU A 69 -6.51 15.94 -5.22
N GLU A 70 -5.63 15.94 -6.23
CA GLU A 70 -4.21 16.21 -6.06
C GLU A 70 -3.69 17.13 -7.17
N THR A 71 -2.58 17.81 -6.89
CA THR A 71 -1.87 18.64 -7.87
C THR A 71 -0.38 18.36 -7.77
N TRP A 72 0.23 18.01 -8.89
CA TRP A 72 1.63 17.62 -8.98
C TRP A 72 2.39 18.68 -9.78
N PRO A 73 3.54 19.16 -9.29
CA PRO A 73 4.38 20.07 -10.05
C PRO A 73 4.95 19.36 -11.29
N VAL A 74 5.03 20.07 -12.40
CA VAL A 74 5.64 19.62 -13.64
C VAL A 74 6.91 20.40 -13.89
N HIS A 75 7.99 19.66 -14.12
CA HIS A 75 9.25 20.22 -14.55
C HIS A 75 9.45 19.87 -16.02
N TYR A 76 9.37 20.86 -16.90
CA TYR A 76 9.72 20.66 -18.30
C TYR A 76 11.24 20.55 -18.42
N VAL A 77 11.68 19.64 -19.28
CA VAL A 77 13.09 19.58 -19.67
C VAL A 77 13.34 20.73 -20.65
N ASP A 78 14.36 21.54 -20.38
CA ASP A 78 14.67 22.73 -21.18
C ASP A 78 15.00 22.40 -22.64
N ASP A 79 15.69 21.29 -22.87
CA ASP A 79 16.00 20.76 -24.21
C ASP A 79 15.60 19.28 -24.30
N ALA A 80 14.39 19.04 -24.79
CA ALA A 80 13.88 17.70 -24.99
C ALA A 80 14.71 16.90 -26.02
N PHE A 81 15.25 17.56 -27.06
CA PHE A 81 16.01 16.88 -28.11
C PHE A 81 17.35 16.39 -27.55
N ALA A 82 18.10 17.25 -26.87
CA ALA A 82 19.34 16.84 -26.21
C ALA A 82 19.07 15.75 -25.16
N PHE A 83 17.98 15.85 -24.41
CA PHE A 83 17.60 14.81 -23.45
C PHE A 83 17.36 13.46 -24.11
N PHE A 84 16.54 13.40 -25.17
CA PHE A 84 16.25 12.15 -25.88
C PHE A 84 17.45 11.61 -26.67
N GLU A 85 18.28 12.48 -27.25
CA GLU A 85 19.52 12.09 -27.94
C GLU A 85 20.50 11.42 -26.98
N ASN A 86 20.59 11.92 -25.75
CA ASN A 86 21.51 11.37 -24.75
C ASN A 86 20.91 10.20 -23.95
N MET A 87 19.59 10.00 -23.98
CA MET A 87 18.88 8.94 -23.23
C MET A 87 19.37 7.53 -23.56
N GLY A 88 19.84 7.29 -24.79
CA GLY A 88 20.42 6.00 -25.21
C GLY A 88 21.95 5.94 -25.15
N SER A 89 22.61 7.04 -24.79
CA SER A 89 24.08 7.19 -24.81
C SER A 89 24.73 6.98 -23.45
N GLU A 90 23.94 6.87 -22.38
CA GLU A 90 24.45 6.38 -21.10
C GLU A 90 25.03 4.99 -21.36
N THR A 91 26.34 4.86 -21.13
CA THR A 91 26.98 3.55 -21.04
C THR A 91 26.12 2.72 -20.11
N VAL A 92 25.47 1.69 -20.65
CA VAL A 92 24.71 0.71 -19.87
C VAL A 92 25.75 0.00 -19.00
N GLU A 93 26.08 0.59 -17.85
CA GLU A 93 26.61 -0.18 -16.76
C GLU A 93 25.63 -1.31 -16.58
N LYS A 94 26.10 -2.55 -16.75
CA LYS A 94 25.30 -3.75 -16.53
C LYS A 94 24.74 -3.64 -15.12
N THR A 95 23.53 -3.13 -15.03
CA THR A 95 22.93 -2.84 -13.75
C THR A 95 22.46 -4.19 -13.22
N ILE A 96 23.01 -4.61 -12.09
CA ILE A 96 22.63 -5.89 -11.50
C ILE A 96 21.23 -5.70 -10.93
N SER A 97 20.24 -6.35 -11.53
CA SER A 97 18.87 -6.36 -11.04
C SER A 97 18.42 -7.78 -10.77
N HIS A 98 17.44 -7.91 -9.87
CA HIS A 98 16.72 -9.15 -9.63
C HIS A 98 15.24 -8.86 -9.42
N SER A 99 14.39 -9.64 -10.07
CA SER A 99 12.94 -9.48 -10.01
C SER A 99 12.25 -10.77 -9.60
N TRP A 100 11.11 -10.68 -8.91
CA TRP A 100 10.33 -11.85 -8.53
C TRP A 100 8.86 -11.52 -8.33
N VAL A 101 8.03 -12.55 -8.52
CA VAL A 101 6.58 -12.47 -8.31
C VAL A 101 6.28 -12.30 -6.83
N LEU A 102 5.40 -11.34 -6.52
CA LEU A 102 4.91 -11.08 -5.19
C LEU A 102 4.03 -12.24 -4.71
N LYS A 103 4.24 -12.67 -3.48
CA LYS A 103 3.37 -13.64 -2.80
C LYS A 103 2.56 -12.91 -1.74
N VAL A 104 1.25 -12.77 -2.00
CA VAL A 104 0.32 -12.15 -1.06
C VAL A 104 -0.18 -13.20 -0.08
N GLU A 105 0.40 -13.18 1.12
CA GLU A 105 0.00 -14.06 2.21
C GLU A 105 -1.07 -13.37 3.06
N PRO A 106 -2.02 -14.11 3.67
CA PRO A 106 -3.13 -13.50 4.41
C PRO A 106 -2.70 -12.91 5.76
N TYR A 107 -1.59 -13.39 6.36
CA TYR A 107 -1.18 -13.05 7.74
C TYR A 107 0.29 -12.60 7.87
N SER A 108 0.96 -12.34 6.75
CA SER A 108 2.39 -12.01 6.74
C SER A 108 2.77 -11.13 5.55
N GLY A 109 4.01 -10.61 5.54
CA GLY A 109 4.43 -9.64 4.54
C GLY A 109 3.53 -8.42 4.55
N PHE A 110 2.88 -8.14 3.42
CA PHE A 110 1.90 -7.05 3.25
C PHE A 110 0.72 -7.12 4.23
N ASN A 111 0.25 -8.32 4.60
CA ASN A 111 -0.89 -8.47 5.52
C ASN A 111 -0.48 -8.86 6.95
N ALA A 112 0.74 -8.50 7.38
CA ALA A 112 1.25 -8.88 8.70
C ALA A 112 0.35 -8.41 9.86
N PHE A 113 -0.38 -7.30 9.70
CA PHE A 113 -1.32 -6.78 10.70
C PHE A 113 -2.46 -7.75 11.07
N MET A 114 -2.79 -8.70 10.18
CA MET A 114 -3.79 -9.75 10.44
C MET A 114 -3.27 -10.87 11.32
N GLY A 115 -1.95 -10.94 11.54
CA GLY A 115 -1.32 -11.92 12.41
C GLY A 115 -1.74 -11.81 13.89
N GLN A 116 -1.18 -12.67 14.74
CA GLN A 116 -1.49 -12.67 16.18
C GLN A 116 -1.10 -11.31 16.82
N PRO A 117 -1.89 -10.79 17.78
CA PRO A 117 -1.54 -9.60 18.56
C PRO A 117 -0.15 -9.70 19.21
N LYS A 118 0.62 -8.60 19.16
CA LYS A 118 1.98 -8.51 19.72
C LYS A 118 2.03 -8.29 21.24
N LEU A 119 0.89 -8.18 21.91
CA LEU A 119 0.83 -7.97 23.35
C LEU A 119 1.53 -9.11 24.12
N ALA A 120 2.46 -8.76 25.00
CA ALA A 120 3.22 -9.73 25.77
C ALA A 120 2.29 -10.62 26.62
N ARG A 121 2.64 -11.90 26.77
CA ARG A 121 1.92 -12.86 27.65
C ARG A 121 2.50 -12.91 29.06
N LYS A 122 3.80 -12.64 29.21
CA LYS A 122 4.48 -12.68 30.50
C LYS A 122 3.87 -11.69 31.49
N ASN A 123 3.95 -12.01 32.78
CA ASN A 123 3.52 -11.15 33.88
C ASN A 123 2.05 -10.70 33.75
N ASN A 124 1.17 -11.57 33.27
CA ASN A 124 -0.26 -11.31 33.08
C ASN A 124 -0.54 -9.98 32.35
N ALA A 125 0.29 -9.64 31.36
CA ALA A 125 0.21 -8.34 30.71
C ALA A 125 -1.06 -8.19 29.86
N ARG A 126 -1.64 -9.29 29.39
CA ARG A 126 -2.88 -9.29 28.60
C ARG A 126 -4.09 -9.03 29.49
N GLU A 127 -4.20 -9.78 30.58
CA GLU A 127 -5.22 -9.67 31.61
C GLU A 127 -5.23 -8.25 32.20
N ARG A 128 -4.06 -7.72 32.58
CA ARG A 128 -3.94 -6.33 33.06
C ARG A 128 -4.35 -5.30 32.00
N ARG A 129 -4.07 -5.54 30.72
CA ARG A 129 -4.50 -4.63 29.65
C ARG A 129 -6.01 -4.64 29.47
N ILE A 130 -6.64 -5.82 29.52
CA ILE A 130 -8.10 -5.98 29.44
C ILE A 130 -8.76 -5.23 30.60
N GLN A 131 -8.27 -5.45 31.83
CA GLN A 131 -8.82 -4.80 33.01
C GLN A 131 -8.72 -3.26 32.94
N ARG A 132 -7.57 -2.73 32.51
CA ARG A 132 -7.40 -1.28 32.30
C ARG A 132 -8.35 -0.70 31.26
N ILE A 133 -8.64 -1.44 30.19
CA ILE A 133 -9.62 -1.00 29.18
C ILE A 133 -11.00 -0.93 29.81
N LYS A 134 -11.43 -1.98 30.54
CA LYS A 134 -12.72 -1.98 31.24
C LYS A 134 -12.84 -0.80 32.21
N GLU A 135 -11.84 -0.55 33.03
CA GLU A 135 -11.80 0.57 33.98
C GLU A 135 -11.89 1.93 33.28
N LYS A 136 -11.13 2.11 32.18
CA LYS A 136 -11.11 3.35 31.41
C LYS A 136 -12.48 3.70 30.83
N TYR A 137 -13.21 2.70 30.33
CA TYR A 137 -14.51 2.91 29.69
C TYR A 137 -15.70 2.61 30.60
N ALA A 138 -15.47 2.40 31.91
CA ALA A 138 -16.52 2.04 32.87
C ALA A 138 -17.66 3.06 32.99
N LYS A 139 -17.37 4.35 32.73
CA LYS A 139 -18.38 5.42 32.74
C LYS A 139 -19.13 5.57 31.41
N ALA A 140 -18.57 5.02 30.34
CA ALA A 140 -19.09 5.18 28.98
C ALA A 140 -19.93 3.98 28.52
N LEU A 141 -19.87 2.87 29.24
CA LEU A 141 -20.52 1.60 28.90
C LEU A 141 -21.32 1.07 30.10
N SER A 142 -22.40 0.32 29.83
CA SER A 142 -23.12 -0.40 30.89
C SER A 142 -22.31 -1.59 31.42
N ASP A 143 -22.70 -2.13 32.57
CA ASP A 143 -22.05 -3.30 33.16
C ASP A 143 -22.11 -4.52 32.23
N GLU A 144 -23.24 -4.72 31.54
CA GLU A 144 -23.40 -5.78 30.54
C GLU A 144 -22.45 -5.58 29.36
N GLN A 145 -22.32 -4.33 28.88
CA GLN A 145 -21.41 -4.01 27.78
C GLN A 145 -19.94 -4.22 28.17
N LEU A 146 -19.56 -3.85 29.40
CA LEU A 146 -18.22 -4.07 29.92
C LEU A 146 -17.91 -5.55 30.12
N MET A 147 -18.90 -6.34 30.53
CA MET A 147 -18.77 -7.79 30.68
C MET A 147 -18.55 -8.43 29.31
N GLU A 148 -19.41 -8.15 28.33
CA GLU A 148 -19.29 -8.69 26.98
C GLU A 148 -17.99 -8.25 26.28
N LEU A 149 -17.58 -6.99 26.43
CA LEU A 149 -16.28 -6.51 25.94
C LEU A 149 -15.13 -7.30 26.55
N GLY A 150 -15.17 -7.53 27.87
CA GLY A 150 -14.18 -8.30 28.60
C GLY A 150 -14.09 -9.75 28.10
N ASP A 151 -15.23 -10.41 27.90
CA ASP A 151 -15.30 -11.79 27.44
C ASP A 151 -14.74 -11.94 26.03
N LYS A 152 -15.14 -11.07 25.09
CA LYS A 152 -14.60 -11.09 23.72
C LYS A 152 -13.09 -10.80 23.69
N LEU A 153 -12.62 -9.86 24.52
CA LEU A 153 -11.19 -9.60 24.66
C LEU A 153 -10.43 -10.80 25.23
N ASN A 154 -11.00 -11.48 26.23
CA ASN A 154 -10.42 -12.69 26.80
C ASN A 154 -10.30 -13.81 25.74
N SER A 155 -11.38 -14.07 25.00
CA SER A 155 -11.41 -15.07 23.92
C SER A 155 -10.38 -14.81 22.84
N LEU A 156 -10.05 -13.54 22.53
CA LEU A 156 -9.05 -13.22 21.53
C LEU A 156 -7.62 -13.17 22.09
N LEU A 157 -7.44 -12.55 23.25
CA LEU A 157 -6.11 -12.23 23.77
C LEU A 157 -5.53 -13.33 24.64
N LEU A 158 -6.31 -14.19 25.29
CA LEU A 158 -5.72 -15.22 26.16
C LEU A 158 -5.23 -16.47 25.40
N PRO A 159 -5.94 -17.02 24.39
CA PRO A 159 -5.47 -18.18 23.65
C PRO A 159 -4.21 -17.93 22.83
N ASN A 160 -3.46 -18.98 22.50
CA ASN A 160 -2.23 -18.90 21.71
C ASN A 160 -2.42 -19.32 20.25
N TRP A 161 -2.50 -18.32 19.37
CA TRP A 161 -2.72 -18.45 17.93
C TRP A 161 -1.42 -18.65 17.14
N SER A 162 -0.48 -19.45 17.65
CA SER A 162 0.84 -19.57 17.02
C SER A 162 0.85 -20.45 15.77
N LYS A 163 -0.16 -21.30 15.58
CA LYS A 163 -0.26 -22.20 14.43
C LYS A 163 -1.12 -21.58 13.33
N ASP A 164 -0.82 -21.90 12.09
CA ASP A 164 -1.59 -21.38 10.94
C ASP A 164 -3.02 -21.95 10.90
N ALA A 165 -3.21 -23.18 11.39
CA ALA A 165 -4.53 -23.82 11.50
C ALA A 165 -5.50 -23.06 12.42
N ASP A 166 -4.99 -22.33 13.43
CA ASP A 166 -5.81 -21.61 14.40
C ASP A 166 -6.15 -20.19 13.94
N LYS A 167 -5.54 -19.71 12.84
CA LYS A 167 -5.71 -18.33 12.35
C LYS A 167 -7.12 -18.01 11.87
N PRO A 168 -7.83 -18.89 11.14
CA PRO A 168 -9.20 -18.60 10.72
C PRO A 168 -10.13 -18.34 11.91
N GLU A 169 -10.03 -19.15 12.97
CA GLU A 169 -10.80 -18.97 14.20
C GLU A 169 -10.46 -17.65 14.89
N MET A 170 -9.16 -17.35 15.06
CA MET A 170 -8.71 -16.08 15.64
C MET A 170 -9.30 -14.87 14.89
N ILE A 171 -9.36 -14.94 13.56
CA ILE A 171 -9.89 -13.86 12.72
C ILE A 171 -11.39 -13.71 12.91
N ALA A 172 -12.14 -14.82 12.94
CA ALA A 172 -13.57 -14.78 13.21
C ALA A 172 -13.88 -14.16 14.58
N ILE A 173 -13.12 -14.54 15.63
CA ILE A 173 -13.25 -13.97 16.98
C ILE A 173 -12.91 -12.48 16.95
N ARG A 174 -11.83 -12.09 16.28
CA ARG A 174 -11.43 -10.68 16.16
C ARG A 174 -12.50 -9.86 15.45
N GLN A 175 -13.04 -10.37 14.35
CA GLN A 175 -14.08 -9.68 13.59
C GLN A 175 -15.33 -9.49 14.44
N ASN A 176 -15.77 -10.53 15.16
CA ASN A 176 -16.88 -10.44 16.11
C ASN A 176 -16.66 -9.37 17.19
N LEU A 177 -15.44 -9.29 17.76
CA LEU A 177 -15.07 -8.24 18.71
C LEU A 177 -15.13 -6.85 18.08
N ILE A 178 -14.59 -6.66 16.87
CA ILE A 178 -14.57 -5.36 16.20
C ILE A 178 -15.98 -4.90 15.84
N ASP A 179 -16.83 -5.78 15.34
CA ASP A 179 -18.22 -5.44 15.00
C ASP A 179 -19.04 -5.10 16.24
N TYR A 180 -18.81 -5.81 17.34
CA TYR A 180 -19.36 -5.45 18.64
C TYR A 180 -18.89 -4.06 19.09
N VAL A 181 -17.59 -3.77 19.05
CA VAL A 181 -17.09 -2.46 19.48
C VAL A 181 -17.60 -1.32 18.59
N LYS A 182 -17.78 -1.56 17.28
CA LYS A 182 -18.42 -0.60 16.37
C LYS A 182 -19.87 -0.33 16.74
N SER A 183 -20.64 -1.35 17.14
CA SER A 183 -22.05 -1.17 17.50
C SER A 183 -22.26 -0.32 18.76
N LEU A 184 -21.23 -0.21 19.61
CA LEU A 184 -21.23 0.68 20.77
C LEU A 184 -21.11 2.18 20.41
N GLY A 185 -20.77 2.51 19.15
CA GLY A 185 -20.70 3.90 18.68
C GLY A 185 -19.59 4.75 19.32
N ASN A 186 -18.59 4.13 19.96
CA ASN A 186 -17.50 4.82 20.63
C ASN A 186 -16.19 4.74 19.81
N SER A 187 -15.85 5.84 19.12
CA SER A 187 -14.69 5.91 18.23
C SER A 187 -13.35 5.77 18.97
N ASP A 188 -13.23 6.33 20.18
CA ASP A 188 -12.02 6.25 20.99
C ASP A 188 -11.75 4.82 21.45
N LEU A 189 -12.80 4.13 21.91
CA LEU A 189 -12.75 2.71 22.26
C LEU A 189 -12.35 1.88 21.03
N LEU A 190 -12.98 2.10 19.88
CA LEU A 190 -12.66 1.39 18.64
C LEU A 190 -11.18 1.54 18.28
N ALA A 191 -10.66 2.77 18.27
CA ALA A 191 -9.26 3.04 17.97
C ALA A 191 -8.30 2.39 18.97
N GLU A 192 -8.65 2.35 20.25
CA GLU A 192 -7.86 1.68 21.29
C GLU A 192 -7.87 0.17 21.15
N ILE A 193 -9.04 -0.44 20.91
CA ILE A 193 -9.19 -1.89 20.73
C ILE A 193 -8.42 -2.33 19.49
N GLN A 194 -8.55 -1.62 18.37
CA GLN A 194 -7.81 -1.94 17.14
C GLN A 194 -6.30 -2.01 17.37
N LYS A 195 -5.71 -1.03 18.07
CA LYS A 195 -4.29 -1.01 18.43
C LYS A 195 -3.86 -2.19 19.32
N VAL A 196 -4.78 -2.77 20.06
CA VAL A 196 -4.50 -3.91 20.97
C VAL A 196 -4.62 -5.24 20.23
N VAL A 197 -5.59 -5.37 19.32
CA VAL A 197 -5.98 -6.66 18.72
C VAL A 197 -5.42 -6.90 17.31
N TYR A 198 -4.93 -5.85 16.66
CA TYR A 198 -4.15 -5.95 15.43
C TYR A 198 -2.68 -5.61 15.72
N ARG A 199 -1.79 -5.96 14.78
CA ARG A 199 -0.47 -5.30 14.74
C ARG A 199 -0.61 -3.95 14.03
N PRO A 200 0.38 -3.05 14.07
CA PRO A 200 0.33 -1.80 13.33
C PRO A 200 -0.09 -2.03 11.87
N SER A 201 -1.05 -1.25 11.39
CA SER A 201 -1.65 -1.36 10.05
C SER A 201 -0.65 -1.24 8.90
N ASP A 202 0.51 -0.67 9.18
CA ASP A 202 1.58 -0.38 8.23
C ASP A 202 2.83 -1.22 8.53
N GLU A 203 2.78 -2.16 9.49
CA GLU A 203 3.88 -3.08 9.70
C GLU A 203 4.08 -3.95 8.45
N LEU A 204 5.24 -3.84 7.82
CA LEU A 204 5.57 -4.59 6.61
C LEU A 204 7.00 -5.12 6.65
N GLU A 205 7.14 -6.36 6.21
CA GLU A 205 8.40 -6.99 5.81
C GLU A 205 8.31 -7.34 4.32
N LEU A 206 9.25 -6.86 3.51
CA LEU A 206 9.33 -7.26 2.11
C LEU A 206 10.19 -8.52 2.01
N ARG A 207 9.63 -9.60 1.46
CA ARG A 207 10.29 -10.92 1.46
C ARG A 207 11.09 -11.17 0.20
N ILE A 208 12.30 -11.72 0.39
CA ILE A 208 13.16 -12.22 -0.69
C ILE A 208 12.93 -13.74 -0.82
N PRO A 209 12.50 -14.25 -1.98
CA PRO A 209 12.36 -15.70 -2.19
C PRO A 209 13.75 -16.35 -2.24
N ASN A 210 13.88 -17.57 -1.69
CA ASN A 210 15.14 -18.30 -1.60
C ASN A 210 16.31 -17.41 -1.13
N ALA A 211 16.05 -16.62 -0.07
CA ALA A 211 16.94 -15.55 0.35
C ALA A 211 18.35 -16.02 0.70
N TRP A 212 18.48 -17.21 1.29
CA TRP A 212 19.82 -17.74 1.62
C TRP A 212 20.65 -17.90 0.34
N GLU A 213 20.07 -18.55 -0.65
CA GLU A 213 20.67 -18.78 -1.96
C GLU A 213 20.95 -17.46 -2.69
N PHE A 214 20.04 -16.48 -2.56
CA PHE A 214 20.20 -15.14 -3.13
C PHE A 214 21.47 -14.47 -2.58
N HIS A 215 21.61 -14.43 -1.25
CA HIS A 215 22.75 -13.79 -0.60
C HIS A 215 24.06 -14.58 -0.79
N GLN A 216 24.02 -15.87 -1.14
CA GLN A 216 25.22 -16.61 -1.53
C GLN A 216 25.65 -16.28 -2.97
N ALA A 217 24.69 -16.12 -3.88
CA ALA A 217 24.96 -15.77 -5.27
C ALA A 217 25.38 -14.30 -5.43
N TYR A 218 24.80 -13.41 -4.62
CA TYR A 218 24.99 -11.96 -4.69
C TYR A 218 25.30 -11.37 -3.30
N PRO A 219 26.45 -11.73 -2.70
CA PRO A 219 26.77 -11.35 -1.31
C PRO A 219 26.81 -9.84 -1.10
N ASP A 220 27.24 -9.09 -2.11
CA ASP A 220 27.40 -7.65 -2.03
C ASP A 220 26.18 -6.88 -2.57
N PHE A 221 25.03 -7.54 -2.82
CA PHE A 221 23.90 -6.88 -3.49
C PHE A 221 23.34 -5.69 -2.69
N PHE A 222 23.22 -5.87 -1.38
CA PHE A 222 22.63 -4.88 -0.47
C PHE A 222 23.68 -4.03 0.26
N THR A 223 24.78 -4.64 0.68
CA THR A 223 25.84 -4.03 1.51
C THR A 223 27.17 -4.66 1.13
N ASP A 224 28.27 -3.94 1.31
CA ASP A 224 29.65 -4.45 1.15
C ASP A 224 30.16 -5.21 2.38
N LYS A 225 29.35 -5.29 3.44
CA LYS A 225 29.67 -5.98 4.68
C LYS A 225 28.94 -7.32 4.80
N PRO A 226 29.51 -8.28 5.57
CA PRO A 226 28.85 -9.56 5.79
C PRO A 226 27.50 -9.43 6.49
N ILE A 227 26.45 -9.93 5.83
CA ILE A 227 25.08 -9.98 6.40
C ILE A 227 24.97 -11.07 7.47
N PHE A 228 25.74 -12.17 7.36
CA PHE A 228 25.59 -13.36 8.20
C PHE A 228 26.79 -13.61 9.12
N LYS A 229 26.51 -14.20 10.28
CA LYS A 229 27.55 -14.79 11.14
C LYS A 229 28.18 -15.98 10.40
N ASN A 230 29.51 -16.05 10.44
CA ASN A 230 30.30 -17.03 9.70
C ASN A 230 29.76 -18.47 9.86
N GLY A 231 29.53 -19.16 8.75
CA GLY A 231 29.03 -20.54 8.72
C GLY A 231 27.57 -20.73 9.18
N THR A 232 26.78 -19.67 9.31
CA THR A 232 25.38 -19.78 9.79
C THR A 232 24.40 -18.99 8.92
N LYS A 233 23.12 -19.35 9.01
CA LYS A 233 22.00 -18.57 8.42
C LYS A 233 21.51 -17.42 9.32
N LYS A 234 22.22 -17.08 10.39
CA LYS A 234 21.82 -16.01 11.32
C LYS A 234 22.48 -14.70 10.89
N CYS A 235 21.70 -13.63 10.79
CA CYS A 235 22.23 -12.30 10.54
C CYS A 235 23.25 -11.90 11.62
N VAL A 236 24.23 -11.08 11.25
CA VAL A 236 25.10 -10.39 12.22
C VAL A 236 24.28 -9.52 13.17
N GLU A 237 24.82 -9.27 14.37
CA GLU A 237 24.10 -8.52 15.41
C GLU A 237 24.01 -7.03 15.07
N SER A 238 25.09 -6.48 14.53
CA SER A 238 25.15 -5.12 14.00
C SER A 238 24.05 -4.94 12.95
N LYS A 239 23.11 -4.03 13.23
CA LYS A 239 22.05 -3.71 12.28
C LYS A 239 22.61 -2.84 11.16
N GLU A 240 23.52 -1.96 11.53
CA GLU A 240 24.23 -1.01 10.69
C GLU A 240 25.02 -1.71 9.58
N ASP A 241 25.63 -2.88 9.87
CA ASP A 241 26.39 -3.63 8.86
C ASP A 241 25.52 -4.25 7.77
N ARG A 242 24.22 -4.35 8.00
CA ARG A 242 23.23 -4.91 7.07
C ARG A 242 22.17 -3.89 6.65
N THR A 243 22.45 -2.60 6.89
CA THR A 243 21.64 -1.46 6.46
C THR A 243 22.09 -0.97 5.09
N PHE A 244 21.15 -0.52 4.28
CA PHE A 244 21.37 0.04 2.95
C PHE A 244 20.29 1.07 2.63
N LYS A 245 20.55 1.95 1.67
CA LYS A 245 19.53 2.86 1.15
C LYS A 245 18.62 2.14 0.19
N LEU A 246 17.31 2.23 0.42
CA LEU A 246 16.28 1.76 -0.49
C LEU A 246 15.60 2.95 -1.13
N ARG A 247 15.76 3.10 -2.45
CA ARG A 247 15.15 4.15 -3.25
C ARG A 247 13.91 3.62 -3.94
N PHE A 248 12.81 4.35 -3.86
CA PHE A 248 11.57 3.97 -4.51
C PHE A 248 11.45 4.60 -5.89
N VAL A 249 11.16 3.79 -6.91
CA VAL A 249 10.98 4.24 -8.29
C VAL A 249 9.49 4.26 -8.63
N PRO A 250 8.97 5.33 -9.28
CA PRO A 250 9.70 6.46 -9.87
C PRO A 250 9.85 7.70 -8.97
N SER A 251 9.29 7.69 -7.75
CA SER A 251 9.26 8.89 -6.88
C SER A 251 10.63 9.46 -6.51
N GLY A 252 11.67 8.62 -6.45
CA GLY A 252 12.99 8.99 -5.96
C GLY A 252 13.09 9.07 -4.43
N ASP A 253 11.98 8.95 -3.70
CA ASP A 253 11.96 8.82 -2.24
C ASP A 253 12.94 7.75 -1.74
N GLU A 254 13.69 8.06 -0.68
CA GLU A 254 14.66 7.15 -0.08
C GLU A 254 14.32 6.88 1.39
N ILE A 255 14.53 5.62 1.81
CA ILE A 255 14.56 5.24 3.21
C ILE A 255 15.82 4.42 3.50
N GLU A 256 16.21 4.38 4.77
CA GLU A 256 17.10 3.34 5.24
C GLU A 256 16.33 2.04 5.46
N ALA A 257 16.80 0.97 4.81
CA ALA A 257 16.31 -0.38 4.98
C ALA A 257 17.44 -1.29 5.46
N TYR A 258 17.10 -2.47 5.95
CA TYR A 258 18.09 -3.46 6.38
C TYR A 258 17.60 -4.88 6.14
N ILE A 259 18.56 -5.78 5.92
CA ILE A 259 18.29 -7.22 5.79
C ILE A 259 18.10 -7.83 7.17
N ASN A 260 17.01 -8.56 7.38
CA ASN A 260 16.61 -9.12 8.66
C ASN A 260 16.14 -10.57 8.60
N GLN A 261 15.96 -11.14 9.80
CA GLN A 261 15.49 -12.49 10.08
C GLN A 261 16.46 -13.59 9.65
N SER A 262 16.14 -14.83 10.02
CA SER A 262 16.92 -16.01 9.61
C SER A 262 16.97 -16.10 8.08
N SER A 263 18.14 -16.43 7.55
CA SER A 263 18.45 -16.48 6.11
C SER A 263 18.41 -15.14 5.39
N GLY A 264 18.27 -14.01 6.10
CA GLY A 264 18.22 -12.68 5.48
C GLY A 264 16.98 -12.50 4.61
N LYS A 265 15.88 -13.14 4.98
CA LYS A 265 14.67 -13.27 4.15
C LYS A 265 13.77 -12.04 4.12
N ALA A 266 14.01 -11.06 4.97
CA ALA A 266 13.17 -9.88 5.12
C ALA A 266 13.97 -8.60 4.88
N ILE A 267 13.43 -7.69 4.08
CA ILE A 267 13.83 -6.30 4.00
C ILE A 267 12.84 -5.51 4.87
N GLU A 268 13.37 -4.74 5.81
CA GLU A 268 12.59 -3.93 6.74
C GLU A 268 13.16 -2.50 6.81
N SER A 269 12.35 -1.52 7.20
CA SER A 269 12.80 -0.14 7.44
C SER A 269 13.59 -0.02 8.75
N THR A 270 14.62 0.83 8.79
CA THR A 270 15.29 1.19 10.05
C THR A 270 14.39 2.11 10.90
N GLY A 271 14.65 2.19 12.21
CA GLY A 271 13.80 2.94 13.15
C GLY A 271 12.43 2.28 13.44
N LYS A 272 11.47 2.37 12.52
CA LYS A 272 10.10 1.83 12.67
C LYS A 272 9.73 0.93 11.50
N GLN A 273 9.27 -0.29 11.78
CA GLN A 273 8.78 -1.25 10.77
C GLN A 273 7.60 -0.75 9.93
N THR A 274 7.02 0.40 10.29
CA THR A 274 5.88 0.99 9.59
C THR A 274 6.26 1.93 8.44
N ILE A 275 7.52 2.35 8.33
CA ILE A 275 7.93 3.36 7.33
C ILE A 275 7.78 2.80 5.91
N LEU A 276 8.38 1.63 5.67
CA LEU A 276 8.26 0.94 4.38
C LEU A 276 6.80 0.61 4.04
N GLY A 277 6.04 0.12 5.03
CA GLY A 277 4.63 -0.22 4.81
C GLY A 277 3.72 0.98 4.62
N GLN A 278 4.04 2.16 5.20
CA GLN A 278 3.31 3.38 4.93
C GLN A 278 3.43 3.76 3.45
N TRP A 279 4.64 3.69 2.89
CA TRP A 279 4.85 3.98 1.46
C TRP A 279 4.12 2.95 0.58
N ILE A 280 4.33 1.66 0.84
CA ILE A 280 3.74 0.58 0.03
C ILE A 280 2.21 0.52 0.17
N HIS A 281 1.65 0.48 1.38
CA HIS A 281 0.22 0.31 1.57
C HIS A 281 -0.58 1.57 1.24
N ARG A 282 -0.08 2.76 1.62
CA ARG A 282 -0.86 4.00 1.52
C ARG A 282 -0.62 4.71 0.20
N ASN A 283 0.62 4.77 -0.27
CA ASN A 283 0.94 5.56 -1.45
C ASN A 283 0.79 4.72 -2.73
N ILE A 284 1.24 3.46 -2.71
CA ILE A 284 1.15 2.57 -3.88
C ILE A 284 -0.21 1.91 -3.94
N PHE A 285 -0.57 1.09 -2.95
CA PHE A 285 -1.80 0.30 -3.00
C PHE A 285 -3.05 1.06 -2.54
N GLN A 286 -2.90 2.26 -1.98
CA GLN A 286 -3.97 3.12 -1.47
C GLN A 286 -4.98 2.40 -0.54
N LEU A 287 -4.47 1.44 0.23
CA LEU A 287 -5.27 0.66 1.17
C LEU A 287 -5.65 1.54 2.37
N LYS A 288 -6.83 1.30 2.94
CA LYS A 288 -7.23 1.86 4.23
C LYS A 288 -6.57 1.11 5.40
N PRO A 289 -6.47 1.71 6.60
CA PRO A 289 -5.95 0.98 7.75
C PRO A 289 -6.68 -0.34 7.98
N TYR A 290 -5.92 -1.43 8.06
CA TYR A 290 -6.41 -2.82 8.18
C TYR A 290 -7.16 -3.39 6.97
N GLU A 291 -7.11 -2.73 5.81
CA GLU A 291 -7.54 -3.32 4.54
C GLU A 291 -6.45 -4.25 3.99
N GLN A 292 -6.83 -5.47 3.61
CA GLN A 292 -5.89 -6.47 3.11
C GLN A 292 -5.52 -6.22 1.66
N LEU A 293 -4.22 -6.33 1.35
CA LEU A 293 -3.79 -6.51 -0.03
C LEU A 293 -4.25 -7.87 -0.52
N THR A 294 -4.86 -7.93 -1.70
CA THR A 294 -5.35 -9.17 -2.32
C THR A 294 -4.75 -9.35 -3.71
N GLN A 295 -4.79 -10.58 -4.24
CA GLN A 295 -4.37 -10.83 -5.62
C GLN A 295 -5.21 -10.03 -6.62
N SER A 296 -6.53 -9.91 -6.38
CA SER A 296 -7.41 -9.09 -7.24
C SER A 296 -6.97 -7.63 -7.28
N LYS A 297 -6.46 -7.07 -6.18
CA LYS A 297 -5.97 -5.69 -6.14
C LYS A 297 -4.67 -5.52 -6.92
N LEU A 298 -3.78 -6.51 -6.83
CA LEU A 298 -2.57 -6.58 -7.64
C LEU A 298 -2.88 -6.65 -9.14
N ASP A 299 -3.82 -7.51 -9.51
CA ASP A 299 -4.27 -7.68 -10.90
C ASP A 299 -4.91 -6.39 -11.45
N GLU A 300 -5.77 -5.73 -10.66
CA GLU A 300 -6.38 -4.43 -10.99
C GLU A 300 -5.32 -3.36 -11.28
N MET A 301 -4.23 -3.37 -10.53
CA MET A 301 -3.13 -2.40 -10.66
C MET A 301 -2.10 -2.80 -11.73
N GLY A 302 -2.22 -3.97 -12.36
CA GLY A 302 -1.23 -4.46 -13.32
C GLY A 302 0.14 -4.72 -12.68
N ILE A 303 0.16 -5.11 -11.40
CA ILE A 303 1.38 -5.42 -10.64
C ILE A 303 1.32 -6.88 -10.24
N ASN A 304 2.37 -7.66 -10.49
CA ASN A 304 2.50 -9.00 -9.91
C ASN A 304 3.88 -9.29 -9.34
N ALA A 305 4.81 -8.34 -9.44
CA ALA A 305 6.20 -8.54 -9.12
C ALA A 305 6.84 -7.27 -8.58
N ILE A 306 8.01 -7.45 -7.99
CA ILE A 306 8.94 -6.36 -7.71
C ILE A 306 10.26 -6.61 -8.43
N ARG A 307 11.01 -5.53 -8.66
CA ARG A 307 12.38 -5.56 -9.12
C ARG A 307 13.23 -4.74 -8.17
N LEU A 308 14.36 -5.32 -7.77
CA LEU A 308 15.44 -4.62 -7.09
C LEU A 308 16.57 -4.40 -8.06
N THR A 309 17.10 -3.18 -8.09
CA THR A 309 18.18 -2.79 -8.99
C THR A 309 19.30 -2.18 -8.17
N LYS A 310 20.49 -2.79 -8.20
CA LYS A 310 21.66 -2.27 -7.47
C LYS A 310 22.23 -1.05 -8.21
N LYS A 311 22.28 0.09 -7.52
CA LYS A 311 23.00 1.30 -7.93
C LYS A 311 24.23 1.49 -7.06
N GLN A 312 25.05 2.49 -7.39
CA GLN A 312 26.28 2.78 -6.66
C GLN A 312 26.02 3.19 -5.20
N ASP A 313 24.93 3.90 -4.94
CA ASP A 313 24.63 4.51 -3.64
C ASP A 313 23.36 3.96 -2.96
N ALA A 314 22.53 3.20 -3.68
CA ALA A 314 21.27 2.67 -3.21
C ALA A 314 20.86 1.38 -3.94
N VAL A 315 19.88 0.68 -3.38
CA VAL A 315 19.10 -0.33 -4.09
C VAL A 315 17.76 0.30 -4.46
N GLU A 316 17.44 0.31 -5.75
CA GLU A 316 16.16 0.79 -6.24
C GLU A 316 15.10 -0.31 -6.20
N LEU A 317 13.93 -0.01 -5.65
CA LEU A 317 12.74 -0.86 -5.64
C LEU A 317 11.71 -0.31 -6.61
N SER A 318 11.26 -1.15 -7.55
CA SER A 318 10.11 -0.87 -8.40
C SER A 318 9.09 -2.01 -8.37
N PHE A 319 7.82 -1.66 -8.51
CA PHE A 319 6.76 -2.61 -8.79
C PHE A 319 6.67 -2.83 -10.30
N THR A 320 6.48 -4.07 -10.73
CA THR A 320 6.49 -4.46 -12.15
C THR A 320 5.52 -5.61 -12.41
N TRP A 321 5.37 -5.94 -13.68
CA TRP A 321 4.73 -7.15 -14.15
C TRP A 321 5.77 -8.12 -14.73
N ILE A 322 5.65 -9.40 -14.40
CA ILE A 322 6.40 -10.51 -14.97
C ILE A 322 5.40 -11.43 -15.68
N ASP A 323 5.60 -11.66 -16.98
CA ASP A 323 4.84 -12.64 -17.74
C ASP A 323 5.25 -14.05 -17.29
N PRO A 324 4.31 -14.89 -16.78
CA PRO A 324 4.60 -16.26 -16.40
C PRO A 324 5.19 -17.12 -17.52
N ASN A 325 4.86 -16.81 -18.78
CA ASN A 325 5.31 -17.52 -19.97
C ASN A 325 6.61 -16.96 -20.56
N ASN A 326 7.00 -15.76 -20.16
CA ASN A 326 8.20 -15.08 -20.66
C ASN A 326 8.87 -14.31 -19.52
N LYS A 327 9.59 -15.05 -18.68
CA LYS A 327 10.28 -14.48 -17.52
C LYS A 327 11.49 -13.67 -17.95
N PRO A 328 11.76 -12.52 -17.31
CA PRO A 328 12.94 -11.73 -17.62
C PRO A 328 14.23 -12.45 -17.19
N ASP A 329 15.36 -12.07 -17.79
CA ASP A 329 16.68 -12.62 -17.45
C ASP A 329 17.06 -12.40 -15.97
N ASP A 330 16.50 -11.35 -15.37
CA ASP A 330 16.73 -10.99 -13.97
C ASP A 330 15.78 -11.70 -12.99
N TYR A 331 14.96 -12.64 -13.46
CA TYR A 331 14.02 -13.36 -12.61
C TYR A 331 14.73 -14.23 -11.56
N TRP A 332 14.34 -14.06 -10.30
CA TRP A 332 14.79 -14.84 -9.15
C TRP A 332 13.62 -15.58 -8.52
N SER A 333 13.80 -16.84 -8.11
CA SER A 333 12.73 -17.64 -7.50
C SER A 333 13.17 -18.64 -6.48
#